data_AF-A0A7C7P4F7-F1
#
_entry.id   AF-A0A7C7P4F7-F1
#
_cell.length_a   1.000
_cell.length_b   1.000
_cell.length_c   1.000
_cell.angle_alpha   90.00
_cell.angle_beta   90.00
_cell.angle_gamma   90.00
#
_symmetry.space_group_name_H-M   'P 1'
#
loop_
_entity.id
_entity.type
_entity.pdbx_description
1 polymer ?
#
loop_
_entity_poly.entity_id
_entity_poly.type
_entity_poly.pdbx_seq_one_letter_code
_entity_poly.pdbx_strand_id
1 'polypeptide(L)' 'QTAGTRGKSLIINLPGKPAAIAVCLGAVFLAVPKCLELLDDSNIQIDLDFVEQDFS' A
#
# COMPACT_ATOMS: atom_id res chain seq x y z
N GLN A 1 4.01 13.09 1.85
CA GLN A 1 4.40 11.69 2.09
C GLN A 1 5.35 11.28 0.99
N THR A 2 6.43 10.59 1.34
CA THR A 2 7.42 10.12 0.36
C THR A 2 7.39 8.60 0.37
N ALA A 3 7.22 7.99 -0.80
CA ALA A 3 7.39 6.56 -1.01
C ALA A 3 8.58 6.35 -1.96
N GLY A 4 9.19 5.18 -1.91
CA GLY A 4 10.31 4.84 -2.76
C GLY A 4 10.54 3.35 -2.84
N THR A 5 11.50 2.96 -3.67
CA THR A 5 11.87 1.57 -3.87
C THR A 5 13.34 1.38 -3.52
N ARG A 6 13.67 0.20 -2.98
CA ARG A 6 15.06 -0.23 -2.73
C ARG A 6 15.21 -1.66 -3.22
N GLY A 7 15.82 -1.82 -4.40
CA GLY A 7 15.80 -3.09 -5.11
C GLY A 7 14.36 -3.49 -5.39
N LYS A 8 13.97 -4.67 -4.90
CA LYS A 8 12.62 -5.25 -5.06
C LYS A 8 11.66 -4.90 -3.91
N SER A 9 12.06 -4.02 -2.99
CA SER A 9 11.25 -3.62 -1.84
C SER A 9 10.59 -2.25 -2.06
N LEU A 10 9.28 -2.17 -1.78
CA LEU A 10 8.54 -0.93 -1.69
C LEU A 10 8.59 -0.38 -0.25
N ILE A 11 8.89 0.91 -0.10
CA ILE A 11 8.97 1.60 1.19
C ILE A 11 7.96 2.74 1.20
N ILE A 12 7.01 2.73 2.14
CA ILE A 12 5.97 3.73 2.30
C ILE A 12 6.10 4.37 3.68
N ASN A 13 6.30 5.69 3.72
CA ASN A 13 6.29 6.42 4.98
C ASN A 13 4.86 6.75 5.39
N LEU A 14 4.48 6.35 6.61
CA LEU A 14 3.15 6.60 7.18
C LEU A 14 3.24 7.62 8.34
N PRO A 15 2.14 8.34 8.64
CA PRO A 15 2.09 9.24 9.78
C PRO A 15 2.12 8.49 11.12
N GLY A 16 2.54 9.14 12.21
CA GLY A 16 2.66 8.49 13.53
C GLY A 16 1.35 8.29 14.31
N LYS A 17 0.22 8.83 13.85
CA LYS A 17 -1.08 8.69 14.53
C LYS A 17 -1.86 7.50 13.93
N PRO A 18 -2.37 6.55 14.74
CA PRO A 18 -3.07 5.36 14.23
C PRO A 18 -4.21 5.67 13.26
N ALA A 19 -5.08 6.64 13.57
CA ALA A 19 -6.17 7.02 12.67
C ALA A 19 -5.66 7.54 11.31
N ALA A 20 -4.53 8.26 11.28
CA ALA A 20 -3.96 8.77 10.04
C ALA A 20 -3.24 7.68 9.23
N ILE A 21 -2.74 6.62 9.88
CA ILE A 21 -2.17 5.45 9.21
C ILE A 21 -3.24 4.78 8.36
N ALA A 22 -4.42 4.51 8.92
CA ALA A 22 -5.54 3.89 8.22
C ALA A 22 -5.96 4.70 6.98
N VAL A 23 -6.18 6.00 7.16
CA VAL A 23 -6.55 6.91 6.04
C VAL A 23 -5.49 6.92 4.95
N CYS A 24 -4.21 7.00 5.32
CA CYS A 24 -3.13 7.04 4.33
C CYS A 24 -2.95 5.71 3.62
N LEU A 25 -3.07 4.58 4.33
CA LEU A 25 -3.02 3.25 3.73
C LEU A 25 -4.20 3.06 2.79
N GLY A 26 -5.43 3.36 3.19
CA GLY A 26 -6.61 3.27 2.33
C GLY A 26 -6.44 3.95 0.98
N ALA A 27 -5.89 5.17 0.98
CA ALA A 27 -5.67 5.94 -0.23
C ALA A 27 -4.60 5.35 -1.19
N VAL A 28 -3.64 4.57 -0.68
CA VAL A 28 -2.52 4.05 -1.48
C VAL A 28 -2.56 2.54 -1.70
N PHE A 29 -3.31 1.79 -0.90
CA PHE A 29 -3.26 0.33 -0.86
C PHE A 29 -3.66 -0.31 -2.18
N LEU A 30 -4.61 0.28 -2.91
CA LEU A 30 -5.03 -0.20 -4.24
C LEU A 30 -3.90 -0.14 -5.28
N ALA A 31 -2.92 0.73 -5.12
CA ALA A 31 -1.78 0.85 -6.04
C ALA A 31 -0.61 -0.09 -5.68
N VAL A 32 -0.54 -0.58 -4.44
CA VAL A 32 0.58 -1.38 -3.92
C VAL A 32 0.81 -2.68 -4.71
N PRO A 33 -0.22 -3.49 -5.05
CA PRO A 33 0.00 -4.73 -5.78
C PRO A 33 0.68 -4.50 -7.13
N LYS A 34 0.24 -3.48 -7.87
CA LYS A 34 0.84 -3.16 -9.16
C LYS A 34 2.28 -2.66 -9.02
N CYS A 35 2.58 -1.87 -7.99
CA CYS A 35 3.95 -1.45 -7.72
C CYS A 35 4.86 -2.66 -7.44
N LEU A 36 4.38 -3.67 -6.72
CA LEU A 36 5.17 -4.87 -6.41
C LEU A 36 5.33 -5.81 -7.61
N GLU A 37 4.27 -5.95 -8.42
CA GLU A 37 4.34 -6.67 -9.70
C GLU A 37 5.42 -6.08 -10.61
N LEU A 38 5.50 -4.76 -10.70
CA LEU A 38 6.51 -4.08 -11.52
C LEU A 38 7.94 -4.20 -10.97
N LEU A 39 8.12 -4.54 -9.69
CA LEU A 39 9.44 -4.62 -9.05
C LEU A 39 10.06 -6.01 -9.11
N ASP A 40 9.24 -7.06 -8.99
CA ASP A 40 9.72 -8.43 -8.84
C ASP A 40 8.87 -9.46 -9.60
N ASP A 41 8.11 -9.02 -10.61
CA ASP A 41 7.17 -9.87 -11.36
C ASP A 41 6.21 -10.65 -10.45
N SER A 42 5.98 -10.11 -9.25
CA SER A 42 5.22 -10.74 -8.18
C SER A 42 3.73 -10.66 -8.48
N ASN A 43 3.02 -11.78 -8.32
CA ASN A 43 1.56 -11.80 -8.45
C ASN A 43 0.92 -11.74 -7.05
N ILE A 44 0.74 -10.51 -6.56
CA ILE A 44 0.11 -10.24 -5.26
C ILE A 44 -1.36 -9.89 -5.49
N GLN A 45 -2.24 -10.60 -4.79
CA GLN A 45 -3.66 -10.31 -4.75
C GLN A 45 -4.02 -9.64 -3.43
N ILE A 46 -4.97 -8.70 -3.49
CA ILE A 46 -5.55 -8.07 -2.31
C ILE A 46 -7.04 -8.37 -2.27
N ASP A 47 -7.55 -8.54 -1.06
CA ASP A 47 -8.97 -8.65 -0.80
C ASP A 47 -9.60 -7.26 -0.90
N LEU A 48 -10.35 -7.02 -1.98
CA LEU A 48 -11.01 -5.74 -2.22
C LEU A 48 -12.14 -5.49 -1.22
N ASP A 49 -12.83 -6.52 -0.76
CA ASP A 49 -13.93 -6.39 0.20
C ASP A 49 -13.39 -5.88 1.54
N PHE A 50 -12.24 -6.39 1.98
CA PHE A 50 -11.54 -5.89 3.16
C PHE A 50 -11.10 -4.44 2.98
N VAL A 51 -10.57 -4.09 1.80
CA VAL A 51 -10.04 -2.73 1.55
C VAL A 51 -11.14 -1.68 1.54
N GLU A 52 -12.30 -2.01 0.97
CA GLU A 52 -13.47 -1.12 0.92
C GLU A 52 -14.18 -0.99 2.27
N GLN A 53 -14.17 -2.02 3.13
CA GLN A 53 -14.85 -2.00 4.42
C GLN A 53 -14.05 -1.31 5.53
N ASP A 54 -12.74 -1.56 5.61
CA ASP A 54 -11.91 -1.12 6.75
C ASP A 54 -11.17 0.20 6.52
N PHE A 55 -11.08 0.66 5.26
CA PHE A 55 -10.38 1.90 4.93
C PHE A 55 -11.26 2.99 4.28
N SER A 56 -12.58 2.79 4.19
CA SER A 56 -13.53 3.79 3.69
C SER A 56 -14.13 4.70 4.75
#